data_AF-A0A955UJQ5-F1
#
_entry.id   AF-A0A955UJQ5-F1
#
_cell.length_a   1.000
_cell.length_b   1.000
_cell.length_c   1.000
_cell.angle_alpha   90.00
_cell.angle_beta   90.00
_cell.angle_gamma   90.00
#
_symmetry.space_group_name_H-M   'P 1'
#
loop_
_entity.id
_entity.type
_entity.pdbx_description
1 polymer ?
#
loop_
_entity_poly.entity_id
_entity_poly.type
_entity_poly.pdbx_seq_one_letter_code
_entity_poly.pdbx_strand_id
1 'polypeptide(L)'
;MAQTHQGDAAEGAGTAGGTAEAPIWLLLGEKLGDNAQVVNLAHAVGLPWLEKSVVVRPEWREGKPRVRPALDHLDLERSDPLESPWPRIVITAGRRMSSVALWIKRASGGRTRVVLVGKPRRRLREIDLIVAAAHYVLPDAPNVVRHGLPFMHVDEARLEAARSSWASRLADLPRPLTALMVGGPTGGLRFDLDTGRTLFERSLAIAEAQGGSLYVTTSRRTPAAVVDWLRSAQTGRSRLYVFDPAASRDENPYLGLLALADHFVVTTDSASMMVEVAQLGRPLSLHPLEADTGGLERALEGLGLLRRLDPRQDPQPAGGLRARLMYRLGWPMHSRDLSAIPRWLVERGRAVWLGDPPTVPPPFEDEALAAIAARIRAMVEAP
;
A
#
# COMPACT_ATOMS: atom_id res chain seq x y z
N MET A 1 -20.81 19.58 -42.39
CA MET A 1 -20.71 18.21 -42.90
C MET A 1 -19.90 17.42 -41.89
N ALA A 2 -20.60 16.63 -41.09
CA ALA A 2 -20.04 15.76 -40.07
C ALA A 2 -19.57 14.45 -40.71
N GLN A 3 -18.41 13.94 -40.31
CA GLN A 3 -18.12 12.52 -40.35
C GLN A 3 -17.41 12.11 -39.06
N THR A 4 -18.19 11.38 -38.27
CA THR A 4 -17.87 10.58 -37.11
C THR A 4 -16.96 9.41 -37.50
N HIS A 5 -15.88 9.19 -36.75
CA HIS A 5 -15.23 7.89 -36.66
C HIS A 5 -15.39 7.34 -35.24
N GLN A 6 -16.03 6.19 -35.19
CA GLN A 6 -16.45 5.38 -34.06
C GLN A 6 -15.77 4.02 -34.23
N GLY A 7 -15.28 3.42 -33.14
CA GLY A 7 -14.83 2.02 -33.10
C GLY A 7 -13.34 1.84 -32.81
N ASP A 8 -13.01 1.56 -31.55
CA ASP A 8 -12.65 0.19 -31.14
C ASP A 8 -12.41 0.16 -29.62
N ALA A 9 -13.46 -0.24 -28.92
CA ALA A 9 -13.39 -0.69 -27.54
C ALA A 9 -13.00 -2.18 -27.59
N ALA A 10 -11.82 -2.51 -27.06
CA ALA A 10 -11.42 -3.89 -26.87
C ALA A 10 -12.29 -4.54 -25.77
N GLU A 11 -13.26 -5.34 -26.21
CA GLU A 11 -14.02 -6.27 -25.39
C GLU A 11 -13.11 -7.37 -24.84
N GLY A 12 -12.76 -7.24 -23.55
CA GLY A 12 -12.29 -8.36 -22.74
C GLY A 12 -13.49 -9.03 -22.09
N ALA A 13 -13.78 -10.26 -22.53
CA ALA A 13 -14.91 -11.08 -22.12
C ALA A 13 -14.95 -11.32 -20.59
N GLY A 14 -15.76 -10.53 -19.89
CA GLY A 14 -16.39 -10.92 -18.63
C GLY A 14 -17.72 -11.58 -18.95
N THR A 15 -17.77 -12.90 -18.84
CA THR A 15 -18.99 -13.70 -19.05
C THR A 15 -20.13 -13.17 -18.17
N ALA A 16 -21.18 -12.68 -18.84
CA ALA A 16 -22.47 -12.37 -18.24
C ALA A 16 -23.11 -13.66 -17.69
N GLY A 17 -22.89 -13.93 -16.41
CA GLY A 17 -23.71 -14.79 -15.57
C GLY A 17 -24.69 -13.93 -14.78
N GLY A 18 -25.95 -14.34 -14.71
CA GLY A 18 -27.08 -13.53 -14.22
C GLY A 18 -26.88 -12.83 -12.87
N THR A 19 -27.72 -11.83 -12.63
CA THR A 19 -27.85 -11.02 -11.40
C THR A 19 -28.22 -11.88 -10.18
N ALA A 20 -27.35 -12.80 -9.78
CA ALA A 20 -27.27 -13.31 -8.44
C ALA A 20 -26.74 -12.16 -7.57
N GLU A 21 -27.55 -11.73 -6.60
CA GLU A 21 -27.24 -10.67 -5.64
C GLU A 21 -25.84 -10.88 -5.05
N ALA A 22 -24.87 -10.06 -5.49
CA ALA A 22 -23.47 -10.31 -5.16
C ALA A 22 -23.28 -10.30 -3.63
N PRO A 23 -22.82 -11.40 -3.03
CA PRO A 23 -22.78 -11.54 -1.57
C PRO A 23 -21.78 -10.58 -0.90
N ILE A 24 -20.87 -9.99 -1.68
CA ILE A 24 -19.78 -9.15 -1.19
C ILE A 24 -19.88 -7.76 -1.82
N TRP A 25 -19.78 -6.71 -0.99
CA TRP A 25 -19.48 -5.36 -1.47
C TRP A 25 -18.05 -4.96 -1.08
N LEU A 26 -17.36 -4.31 -2.02
CA LEU A 26 -16.07 -3.67 -1.80
C LEU A 26 -16.29 -2.17 -1.67
N LEU A 27 -16.05 -1.61 -0.49
CA LEU A 27 -16.13 -0.16 -0.31
C LEU A 27 -14.78 0.47 -0.63
N LEU A 28 -14.72 1.21 -1.74
CA LEU A 28 -13.52 1.83 -2.29
C LEU A 28 -13.58 3.35 -2.11
N GLY A 29 -12.46 3.94 -1.71
CA GLY A 29 -12.35 5.39 -1.51
C GLY A 29 -11.22 6.02 -2.33
N GLU A 30 -10.75 7.20 -1.94
CA GLU A 30 -9.70 7.94 -2.66
C GLU A 30 -8.30 7.30 -2.58
N LYS A 31 -8.08 6.34 -1.67
CA LYS A 31 -6.75 5.80 -1.37
C LYS A 31 -6.47 4.53 -2.17
N LEU A 32 -5.77 4.69 -3.29
CA LEU A 32 -5.46 3.59 -4.22
C LEU A 32 -4.79 2.38 -3.55
N GLY A 33 -3.83 2.57 -2.63
CA GLY A 33 -3.17 1.46 -1.95
C GLY A 33 -4.04 0.73 -0.92
N ASP A 34 -5.03 1.41 -0.33
CA ASP A 34 -6.04 0.77 0.52
C ASP A 34 -7.03 -0.02 -0.35
N ASN A 35 -7.47 0.57 -1.48
CA ASN A 35 -8.36 -0.08 -2.44
C ASN A 35 -7.74 -1.34 -3.06
N ALA A 36 -6.46 -1.28 -3.46
CA ALA A 36 -5.76 -2.42 -4.05
C ALA A 36 -5.76 -3.63 -3.10
N GLN A 37 -5.52 -3.43 -1.80
CA GLN A 37 -5.57 -4.53 -0.84
C GLN A 37 -6.97 -5.12 -0.66
N VAL A 38 -8.02 -4.30 -0.73
CA VAL A 38 -9.43 -4.76 -0.68
C VAL A 38 -9.76 -5.59 -1.92
N VAL A 39 -9.40 -5.10 -3.10
CA VAL A 39 -9.64 -5.78 -4.39
C VAL A 39 -8.86 -7.09 -4.48
N ASN A 40 -7.56 -7.08 -4.14
CA ASN A 40 -6.73 -8.29 -4.14
C ASN A 40 -7.26 -9.36 -3.18
N LEU A 41 -7.75 -8.95 -2.00
CA LEU A 41 -8.41 -9.86 -1.07
C LEU A 41 -9.69 -10.44 -1.67
N ALA A 42 -10.51 -9.64 -2.35
CA ALA A 42 -11.73 -10.10 -3.02
C ALA A 42 -11.43 -11.12 -4.14
N HIS A 43 -10.40 -10.87 -4.97
CA HIS A 43 -9.93 -11.82 -5.97
C HIS A 43 -9.54 -13.17 -5.34
N ALA A 44 -8.77 -13.15 -4.23
CA ALA A 44 -8.40 -14.37 -3.52
C ALA A 44 -9.62 -15.11 -2.89
N VAL A 45 -10.65 -14.37 -2.48
CA VAL A 45 -11.92 -14.93 -1.99
C VAL A 45 -12.67 -15.67 -3.10
N GLY A 46 -12.66 -15.16 -4.33
CA GLY A 46 -13.18 -15.86 -5.51
C GLY A 46 -14.71 -16.02 -5.54
N LEU A 47 -15.44 -15.22 -4.76
CA LEU A 47 -16.91 -15.14 -4.80
C LEU A 47 -17.34 -13.87 -5.54
N PRO A 48 -18.55 -13.76 -6.13
CA PRO A 48 -18.99 -12.53 -6.79
C PRO A 48 -19.01 -11.32 -5.84
N TRP A 49 -18.51 -10.17 -6.30
CA TRP A 49 -18.53 -8.92 -5.57
C TRP A 49 -19.03 -7.75 -6.42
N LEU A 50 -19.50 -6.70 -5.75
CA LEU A 50 -19.79 -5.40 -6.34
C LEU A 50 -18.87 -4.34 -5.73
N GLU A 51 -18.28 -3.52 -6.58
CA GLU A 51 -17.55 -2.33 -6.14
C GLU A 51 -18.55 -1.21 -5.84
N LYS A 52 -18.32 -0.52 -4.72
CA LYS A 52 -19.03 0.69 -4.32
C LYS A 52 -18.01 1.80 -4.12
N SER A 53 -17.92 2.67 -5.11
CA SER A 53 -17.13 3.89 -5.09
C SER A 53 -17.78 4.89 -4.14
N VAL A 54 -17.04 5.31 -3.12
CA VAL A 54 -17.51 6.22 -2.08
C VAL A 54 -16.66 7.49 -2.07
N VAL A 55 -17.30 8.61 -2.35
CA VAL A 55 -16.67 9.92 -2.43
C VAL A 55 -16.80 10.63 -1.08
N VAL A 56 -15.66 11.06 -0.54
CA VAL A 56 -15.58 11.83 0.70
C VAL A 56 -15.70 13.30 0.36
N ARG A 57 -16.50 14.06 1.12
CA ARG A 57 -16.63 15.50 0.88
C ARG A 57 -15.28 16.22 1.04
N PRO A 58 -15.02 17.31 0.29
CA PRO A 58 -13.74 18.02 0.34
C PRO A 58 -13.26 18.39 1.74
N GLU A 59 -14.16 18.85 2.62
CA GLU A 59 -13.87 19.25 4.00
C GLU A 59 -13.38 18.07 4.89
N TRP A 60 -13.71 16.84 4.50
CA TRP A 60 -13.30 15.61 5.20
C TRP A 60 -12.12 14.89 4.54
N ARG A 61 -11.57 15.43 3.44
CA ARG A 61 -10.36 14.90 2.78
C ARG A 61 -9.16 14.95 3.73
N GLU A 62 -8.97 16.10 4.37
CA GLU A 62 -7.92 16.32 5.38
C GLU A 62 -8.44 16.12 6.82
N GLY A 63 -9.77 16.19 7.00
CA GLY A 63 -10.43 15.91 8.26
C GLY A 63 -10.23 14.48 8.78
N LYS A 64 -10.29 14.33 10.11
CA LYS A 64 -10.20 13.03 10.80
C LYS A 64 -11.54 12.71 11.49
N PRO A 65 -12.60 12.35 10.74
CA PRO A 65 -13.92 12.10 11.33
C PRO A 65 -13.84 11.02 12.41
N ARG A 66 -14.64 11.19 13.47
CA ARG A 66 -14.75 10.19 14.53
C ARG A 66 -15.31 8.90 13.93
N VAL A 67 -14.69 7.75 14.24
CA VAL A 67 -15.18 6.45 13.75
C VAL A 67 -16.50 6.12 14.43
N ARG A 68 -17.58 6.19 13.64
CA ARG A 68 -18.95 5.89 14.04
C ARG A 68 -19.74 5.42 12.82
N PRO A 69 -20.83 4.66 13.00
CA PRO A 69 -21.66 4.22 11.87
C PRO A 69 -22.43 5.42 11.30
N ALA A 70 -21.90 6.02 10.24
CA ALA A 70 -22.42 7.26 9.64
C ALA A 70 -21.96 7.45 8.19
N LEU A 71 -22.69 8.32 7.48
CA LEU A 71 -22.45 8.73 6.09
C LEU A 71 -22.23 10.26 5.95
N ASP A 72 -22.20 11.01 7.06
CA ASP A 72 -22.16 12.48 7.05
C ASP A 72 -20.88 13.07 6.45
N HIS A 73 -19.79 12.29 6.41
CA HIS A 73 -18.54 12.66 5.76
C HIS A 73 -18.52 12.40 4.25
N LEU A 74 -19.62 11.91 3.66
CA LEU A 74 -19.71 11.52 2.26
C LEU A 74 -20.45 12.53 1.40
N ASP A 75 -19.99 12.63 0.16
CA ASP A 75 -20.74 13.23 -0.94
C ASP A 75 -21.60 12.12 -1.55
N LEU A 76 -22.88 12.05 -1.13
CA LEU A 76 -23.78 10.97 -1.52
C LEU A 76 -24.21 11.06 -2.98
N GLU A 77 -24.25 12.25 -3.57
CA GLU A 77 -24.61 12.45 -4.98
C GLU A 77 -23.52 11.92 -5.91
N ARG A 78 -22.27 11.95 -5.46
CA ARG A 78 -21.10 11.46 -6.20
C ARG A 78 -20.66 10.05 -5.80
N SER A 79 -21.31 9.44 -4.82
CA SER A 79 -21.04 8.07 -4.38
C SER A 79 -22.02 7.10 -5.02
N ASP A 80 -21.62 5.85 -5.15
CA ASP A 80 -22.55 4.81 -5.56
C ASP A 80 -23.68 4.63 -4.52
N PRO A 81 -24.91 4.29 -4.93
CA PRO A 81 -26.01 4.05 -4.02
C PRO A 81 -25.69 2.96 -2.98
N LEU A 82 -25.95 3.27 -1.71
CA LEU A 82 -25.79 2.38 -0.57
C LEU A 82 -27.18 2.00 -0.03
N GLU A 83 -27.89 1.16 -0.77
CA GLU A 83 -29.27 0.75 -0.50
C GLU A 83 -29.47 -0.76 -0.62
N SER A 84 -30.60 -1.26 -0.12
CA SER A 84 -30.92 -2.69 -0.22
C SER A 84 -31.04 -3.14 -1.68
N PRO A 85 -30.71 -4.39 -2.01
CA PRO A 85 -30.39 -5.48 -1.08
C PRO A 85 -28.98 -5.41 -0.49
N TRP A 86 -28.89 -5.68 0.83
CA TRP A 86 -27.64 -5.60 1.56
C TRP A 86 -26.76 -6.84 1.33
N PRO A 87 -25.43 -6.68 1.20
CA PRO A 87 -24.52 -7.80 1.02
C PRO A 87 -24.40 -8.63 2.31
N ARG A 88 -23.97 -9.88 2.17
CA ARG A 88 -23.56 -10.71 3.32
C ARG A 88 -22.29 -10.17 3.96
N ILE A 89 -21.34 -9.70 3.15
CA ILE A 89 -20.07 -9.15 3.61
C ILE A 89 -19.77 -7.80 2.96
N VAL A 90 -19.26 -6.86 3.76
CA VAL A 90 -18.54 -5.69 3.27
C VAL A 90 -17.06 -5.84 3.56
N ILE A 91 -16.22 -5.73 2.52
CA ILE A 91 -14.77 -5.65 2.66
C ILE A 91 -14.35 -4.20 2.46
N THR A 92 -13.52 -3.67 3.37
CA THR A 92 -13.06 -2.29 3.26
C THR A 92 -11.72 -2.06 3.96
N ALA A 93 -11.15 -0.87 3.79
CA ALA A 93 -9.93 -0.43 4.43
C ALA A 93 -10.03 1.01 4.93
N GLY A 94 -9.24 1.32 5.97
CA GLY A 94 -9.07 2.68 6.45
C GLY A 94 -10.23 3.24 7.29
N ARG A 95 -10.01 4.46 7.80
CA ARG A 95 -10.87 5.09 8.82
C ARG A 95 -12.25 5.48 8.29
N ARG A 96 -12.29 6.09 7.09
CA ARG A 96 -13.52 6.68 6.55
C ARG A 96 -14.49 5.60 6.06
N MET A 97 -13.97 4.61 5.33
CA MET A 97 -14.80 3.54 4.81
C MET A 97 -15.25 2.56 5.90
N SER A 98 -14.47 2.39 6.99
CA SER A 98 -14.98 1.62 8.15
C SER A 98 -16.21 2.26 8.82
N SER A 99 -16.35 3.60 8.84
CA SER A 99 -17.59 4.25 9.29
C SER A 99 -18.79 3.88 8.41
N VAL A 100 -18.57 3.79 7.09
CA VAL A 100 -19.59 3.41 6.10
C VAL A 100 -19.96 1.93 6.24
N ALA A 101 -18.98 1.03 6.34
CA ALA A 101 -19.22 -0.40 6.53
C ALA A 101 -20.02 -0.68 7.81
N LEU A 102 -19.70 0.00 8.92
CA LEU A 102 -20.47 -0.14 10.15
C LEU A 102 -21.88 0.46 10.02
N TRP A 103 -22.07 1.50 9.21
CA TRP A 103 -23.40 2.03 8.89
C TRP A 103 -24.23 1.00 8.12
N ILE A 104 -23.66 0.37 7.09
CA ILE A 104 -24.32 -0.71 6.32
C ILE A 104 -24.68 -1.89 7.24
N LYS A 105 -23.78 -2.29 8.14
CA LYS A 105 -24.07 -3.31 9.16
C LYS A 105 -25.28 -2.95 10.02
N ARG A 106 -25.45 -1.68 10.39
CA ARG A 106 -26.67 -1.23 11.12
C ARG A 106 -27.90 -1.21 10.22
N ALA A 107 -27.79 -0.67 9.01
CA ALA A 107 -28.89 -0.56 8.06
C ALA A 107 -29.44 -1.94 7.63
N SER A 108 -28.58 -2.96 7.59
CA SER A 108 -28.97 -4.35 7.34
C SER A 108 -29.56 -5.06 8.56
N GLY A 109 -29.67 -4.42 9.72
CA GLY A 109 -30.12 -5.04 10.97
C GLY A 109 -29.09 -6.02 11.56
N GLY A 110 -27.81 -5.84 11.27
CA GLY A 110 -26.72 -6.72 11.72
C GLY A 110 -26.43 -7.91 10.80
N ARG A 111 -27.18 -8.08 9.71
CA ARG A 111 -27.02 -9.19 8.75
C ARG A 111 -25.74 -9.10 7.92
N THR A 112 -25.29 -7.88 7.60
CA THR A 112 -24.02 -7.66 6.91
C THR A 112 -22.84 -7.74 7.87
N ARG A 113 -21.89 -8.62 7.59
CA ARG A 113 -20.61 -8.72 8.32
C ARG A 113 -19.56 -7.78 7.72
N VAL A 114 -18.68 -7.25 8.55
CA VAL A 114 -17.64 -6.29 8.16
C VAL A 114 -16.26 -6.94 8.27
N VAL A 115 -15.56 -6.99 7.14
CA VAL A 115 -14.14 -7.34 7.03
C VAL A 115 -13.34 -6.04 6.82
N LEU A 116 -12.45 -5.73 7.74
CA LEU A 116 -11.58 -4.57 7.66
C LEU A 116 -10.13 -5.00 7.37
N VAL A 117 -9.58 -4.54 6.24
CA VAL A 117 -8.16 -4.63 5.95
C VAL A 117 -7.41 -3.47 6.60
N GLY A 118 -6.40 -3.82 7.39
CA GLY A 118 -5.59 -2.93 8.19
C GLY A 118 -6.11 -2.69 9.61
N LYS A 119 -5.57 -1.65 10.27
CA LYS A 119 -5.84 -1.40 11.69
C LYS A 119 -7.09 -0.54 11.92
N PRO A 120 -8.08 -1.02 12.71
CA PRO A 120 -9.18 -0.18 13.15
C PRO A 120 -8.70 0.91 14.11
N ARG A 121 -9.23 2.13 13.93
CA ARG A 121 -8.93 3.25 14.82
C ARG A 121 -9.75 3.22 16.11
N ARG A 122 -10.98 2.71 16.06
CA ARG A 122 -11.89 2.43 17.19
C ARG A 122 -12.82 1.28 16.81
N ARG A 123 -13.68 0.86 17.75
CA ARG A 123 -14.76 -0.12 17.52
C ARG A 123 -14.26 -1.51 17.08
N LEU A 124 -13.12 -1.93 17.62
CA LEU A 124 -12.51 -3.24 17.33
C LEU A 124 -13.49 -4.40 17.52
N ARG A 125 -14.41 -4.33 18.49
CA ARG A 125 -15.42 -5.37 18.75
C ARG A 125 -16.63 -5.38 17.81
N GLU A 126 -16.86 -4.30 17.05
CA GLU A 126 -18.01 -4.21 16.14
C GLU A 126 -17.68 -4.74 14.73
N ILE A 127 -16.39 -4.94 14.44
CA ILE A 127 -15.88 -5.47 13.19
C ILE A 127 -15.81 -7.00 13.32
N ASP A 128 -16.32 -7.73 12.34
CA ASP A 128 -16.42 -9.20 12.41
C ASP A 128 -15.10 -9.89 12.08
N LEU A 129 -14.29 -9.29 11.20
CA LEU A 129 -12.94 -9.74 10.89
C LEU A 129 -12.01 -8.55 10.60
N ILE A 130 -10.86 -8.53 11.27
CA ILE A 130 -9.80 -7.55 11.08
C ILE A 130 -8.60 -8.29 10.50
N VAL A 131 -8.17 -7.89 9.32
CA VAL A 131 -7.03 -8.46 8.63
C VAL A 131 -5.88 -7.48 8.70
N ALA A 132 -4.90 -7.74 9.56
CA ALA A 132 -3.85 -6.80 9.90
C ALA A 132 -2.46 -7.30 9.51
N ALA A 133 -1.80 -6.61 8.58
CA ALA A 133 -0.40 -6.83 8.26
C ALA A 133 0.51 -6.60 9.49
N ALA A 134 1.69 -7.22 9.49
CA ALA A 134 2.56 -7.30 10.67
C ALA A 134 3.06 -5.94 11.19
N HIS A 135 3.12 -4.94 10.31
CA HIS A 135 3.44 -3.56 10.67
C HIS A 135 2.37 -2.87 11.52
N TYR A 136 1.14 -3.43 11.63
CA TYR A 136 0.11 -2.86 12.48
C TYR A 136 0.25 -3.35 13.93
N VAL A 137 0.33 -2.39 14.86
CA VAL A 137 0.35 -2.68 16.29
C VAL A 137 -1.08 -2.73 16.81
N LEU A 138 -1.63 -3.91 17.07
CA LEU A 138 -2.99 -4.10 17.59
C LEU A 138 -3.03 -5.24 18.62
N PRO A 139 -3.93 -5.19 19.62
CA PRO A 139 -4.07 -6.26 20.60
C PRO A 139 -4.57 -7.55 19.94
N ASP A 140 -4.24 -8.67 20.55
CA ASP A 140 -4.83 -9.97 20.19
C ASP A 140 -6.32 -9.97 20.52
N ALA A 141 -7.12 -10.47 19.57
CA ALA A 141 -8.56 -10.64 19.72
C ALA A 141 -9.06 -11.76 18.77
N PRO A 142 -10.16 -12.45 19.08
CA PRO A 142 -10.67 -13.56 18.25
C PRO A 142 -11.01 -13.17 16.81
N ASN A 143 -11.36 -11.90 16.58
CA ASN A 143 -11.69 -11.33 15.29
C ASN A 143 -10.48 -10.68 14.58
N VAL A 144 -9.25 -10.85 15.09
CA VAL A 144 -8.04 -10.32 14.47
C VAL A 144 -7.22 -11.46 13.86
N VAL A 145 -6.96 -11.37 12.55
CA VAL A 145 -6.00 -12.22 11.83
C VAL A 145 -4.81 -11.38 11.41
N ARG A 146 -3.61 -11.93 11.61
CA ARG A 146 -2.37 -11.26 11.22
C ARG A 146 -1.70 -11.98 10.05
N HIS A 147 -1.06 -11.20 9.20
CA HIS A 147 -0.29 -11.67 8.07
C HIS A 147 0.98 -10.84 7.92
N GLY A 148 1.97 -11.34 7.18
CA GLY A 148 3.29 -10.70 7.09
C GLY A 148 3.25 -9.35 6.36
N LEU A 149 2.67 -9.34 5.17
CA LEU A 149 2.80 -8.25 4.19
C LEU A 149 1.44 -7.75 3.69
N PRO A 150 1.28 -6.44 3.41
CA PRO A 150 0.12 -5.93 2.69
C PRO A 150 -0.22 -6.77 1.45
N PHE A 151 -1.50 -6.99 1.17
CA PHE A 151 -1.96 -7.75 0.00
C PHE A 151 -1.77 -6.95 -1.27
N MET A 152 -0.55 -6.96 -1.78
CA MET A 152 -0.23 -6.45 -3.10
C MET A 152 -0.30 -7.60 -4.10
N HIS A 153 -0.65 -7.29 -5.33
CA HIS A 153 -0.65 -8.24 -6.43
C HIS A 153 -0.05 -7.53 -7.63
N VAL A 154 0.92 -8.18 -8.24
CA VAL A 154 1.48 -7.77 -9.51
C VAL A 154 0.69 -8.47 -10.62
N ASP A 155 -0.07 -7.69 -11.37
CA ASP A 155 -0.81 -8.17 -12.55
C ASP A 155 0.18 -8.40 -13.71
N GLU A 156 0.42 -9.67 -14.03
CA GLU A 156 1.36 -10.09 -15.07
C GLU A 156 0.96 -9.60 -16.47
N ALA A 157 -0.32 -9.64 -16.81
CA ALA A 157 -0.81 -9.18 -18.11
C ALA A 157 -0.59 -7.67 -18.26
N ARG A 158 -0.86 -6.92 -17.19
CA ARG A 158 -0.60 -5.48 -17.14
C ARG A 158 0.90 -5.16 -17.20
N LEU A 159 1.75 -5.95 -16.55
CA LEU A 159 3.19 -5.80 -16.67
C LEU A 159 3.70 -6.07 -18.09
N GLU A 160 3.13 -7.05 -18.79
CA GLU A 160 3.56 -7.36 -20.16
C GLU A 160 3.12 -6.28 -21.16
N ALA A 161 1.91 -5.75 -21.01
CA ALA A 161 1.48 -4.56 -21.73
C ALA A 161 2.39 -3.34 -21.44
N ALA A 162 2.78 -3.16 -20.17
CA ALA A 162 3.72 -2.12 -19.78
C ALA A 162 5.12 -2.35 -20.37
N ARG A 163 5.59 -3.60 -20.42
CA ARG A 163 6.87 -3.97 -21.05
C ARG A 163 6.91 -3.50 -22.50
N SER A 164 5.87 -3.84 -23.27
CA SER A 164 5.79 -3.52 -24.69
C SER A 164 5.73 -2.01 -24.94
N SER A 165 4.93 -1.28 -24.16
CA SER A 165 4.78 0.18 -24.30
C SER A 165 5.99 0.99 -23.82
N TRP A 166 6.77 0.48 -22.86
CA TRP A 166 7.93 1.18 -22.30
C TRP A 166 9.28 0.73 -22.83
N ALA A 167 9.36 -0.40 -23.55
CA ALA A 167 10.63 -0.94 -24.04
C ALA A 167 11.43 0.10 -24.86
N SER A 168 10.78 0.75 -25.83
CA SER A 168 11.43 1.79 -26.65
C SER A 168 11.77 3.05 -25.86
N ARG A 169 10.95 3.43 -24.88
CA ARG A 169 11.16 4.62 -24.04
C ARG A 169 12.38 4.50 -23.12
N LEU A 170 12.79 3.27 -22.81
CA LEU A 170 13.92 2.97 -21.93
C LEU A 170 15.11 2.34 -22.69
N ALA A 171 15.01 2.19 -24.01
CA ALA A 171 16.01 1.49 -24.82
C ALA A 171 17.38 2.20 -24.88
N ASP A 172 17.39 3.52 -24.70
CA ASP A 172 18.61 4.33 -24.75
C ASP A 172 19.40 4.33 -23.43
N LEU A 173 18.84 3.73 -22.36
CA LEU A 173 19.49 3.65 -21.06
C LEU A 173 20.40 2.40 -20.98
N PRO A 174 21.71 2.57 -20.71
CA PRO A 174 22.63 1.44 -20.53
C PRO A 174 22.13 0.47 -19.45
N ARG A 175 22.25 -0.83 -19.72
CA ARG A 175 21.91 -1.89 -18.76
C ARG A 175 23.12 -2.25 -17.86
N PRO A 176 22.89 -2.69 -16.61
CA PRO A 176 21.59 -2.89 -15.97
C PRO A 176 20.86 -1.59 -15.64
N LEU A 177 19.53 -1.61 -15.76
CA LEU A 177 18.67 -0.48 -15.39
C LEU A 177 18.27 -0.59 -13.93
N THR A 178 18.71 0.37 -13.11
CA THR A 178 18.31 0.50 -11.69
C THR A 178 17.15 1.47 -11.55
N ALA A 179 16.00 1.01 -11.06
CA ALA A 179 14.86 1.87 -10.74
C ALA A 179 14.95 2.35 -9.28
N LEU A 180 15.21 3.64 -9.09
CA LEU A 180 15.14 4.31 -7.79
C LEU A 180 13.75 4.90 -7.58
N MET A 181 12.99 4.30 -6.65
CA MET A 181 11.64 4.74 -6.31
C MET A 181 11.66 5.57 -5.02
N VAL A 182 11.46 6.88 -5.18
CA VAL A 182 11.60 7.87 -4.12
C VAL A 182 10.24 8.19 -3.51
N GLY A 183 10.07 7.80 -2.25
CA GLY A 183 8.91 8.15 -1.45
C GLY A 183 8.99 9.55 -0.84
N GLY A 184 8.60 9.65 0.43
CA GLY A 184 8.70 10.88 1.20
C GLY A 184 8.28 10.69 2.66
N PRO A 185 8.19 11.77 3.46
CA PRO A 185 7.88 11.66 4.87
C PRO A 185 6.51 11.00 5.08
N THR A 186 6.45 10.05 6.00
CA THR A 186 5.19 9.37 6.34
C THR A 186 5.20 8.76 7.72
N GLY A 187 4.08 8.86 8.44
CA GLY A 187 3.85 8.06 9.65
C GLY A 187 4.95 8.17 10.72
N GLY A 188 5.65 9.31 10.79
CA GLY A 188 6.80 9.50 11.67
C GLY A 188 8.15 9.08 11.06
N LEU A 189 8.27 9.00 9.73
CA LEU A 189 9.56 8.92 9.03
C LEU A 189 9.92 10.28 8.45
N ARG A 190 11.17 10.70 8.66
CA ARG A 190 11.77 11.89 8.07
C ARG A 190 12.31 11.57 6.68
N PHE A 191 12.18 12.54 5.78
CA PHE A 191 12.85 12.52 4.49
C PHE A 191 13.20 13.96 4.13
N ASP A 192 14.43 14.35 4.41
CA ASP A 192 14.95 15.69 4.15
C ASP A 192 15.87 15.72 2.93
N LEU A 193 16.40 16.90 2.61
CA LEU A 193 17.28 17.09 1.47
C LEU A 193 18.55 16.25 1.56
N ASP A 194 19.17 16.15 2.73
CA ASP A 194 20.41 15.39 2.94
C ASP A 194 20.19 13.89 2.71
N THR A 195 19.07 13.37 3.22
CA THR A 195 18.63 12.00 2.96
C THR A 195 18.43 11.77 1.45
N GLY A 196 17.77 12.71 0.76
CA GLY A 196 17.55 12.64 -0.69
C GLY A 196 18.85 12.66 -1.50
N ARG A 197 19.83 13.47 -1.09
CA ARG A 197 21.17 13.53 -1.70
C ARG A 197 21.90 12.21 -1.57
N THR A 198 22.02 11.74 -0.33
CA THR A 198 22.70 10.48 -0.01
C THR A 198 22.07 9.30 -0.74
N LEU A 199 20.73 9.25 -0.82
CA LEU A 199 20.00 8.24 -1.56
C LEU A 199 20.37 8.23 -3.05
N PHE A 200 20.33 9.40 -3.70
CA PHE A 200 20.65 9.52 -5.12
C PHE A 200 22.10 9.17 -5.41
N GLU A 201 23.04 9.78 -4.69
CA GLU A 201 24.49 9.59 -4.92
C GLU A 201 24.90 8.13 -4.75
N ARG A 202 24.42 7.46 -3.70
CA ARG A 202 24.69 6.03 -3.50
C ARG A 202 24.08 5.16 -4.59
N SER A 203 22.84 5.43 -4.98
CA SER A 203 22.16 4.63 -6.01
C SER A 203 22.81 4.82 -7.37
N LEU A 204 23.24 6.04 -7.70
CA LEU A 204 23.94 6.35 -8.93
C LEU A 204 25.32 5.66 -8.96
N ALA A 205 26.09 5.75 -7.88
CA ALA A 205 27.38 5.09 -7.78
C ALA A 205 27.26 3.57 -7.96
N ILE A 206 26.23 2.94 -7.39
CA ILE A 206 25.95 1.50 -7.58
C ILE A 206 25.61 1.19 -9.04
N ALA A 207 24.75 1.98 -9.67
CA ALA A 207 24.37 1.78 -11.07
C ALA A 207 25.58 1.95 -12.01
N GLU A 208 26.40 2.97 -11.79
CA GLU A 208 27.60 3.25 -12.59
C GLU A 208 28.68 2.18 -12.41
N ALA A 209 28.89 1.68 -11.18
CA ALA A 209 29.82 0.58 -10.91
C ALA A 209 29.45 -0.71 -11.66
N GLN A 210 28.16 -0.90 -11.98
CA GLN A 210 27.67 -2.02 -12.78
C GLN A 210 27.67 -1.72 -14.30
N GLY A 211 28.15 -0.54 -14.71
CA GLY A 211 28.11 -0.08 -16.10
C GLY A 211 26.72 0.35 -16.59
N GLY A 212 25.74 0.39 -15.69
CA GLY A 212 24.33 0.59 -15.98
C GLY A 212 23.86 2.04 -15.95
N SER A 213 22.57 2.21 -15.62
CA SER A 213 21.89 3.50 -15.52
C SER A 213 20.89 3.55 -14.37
N LEU A 214 20.59 4.76 -13.91
CA LEU A 214 19.66 5.02 -12.81
C LEU A 214 18.41 5.74 -13.32
N TYR A 215 17.23 5.12 -13.16
CA TYR A 215 15.96 5.79 -13.39
C TYR A 215 15.30 6.15 -12.06
N VAL A 216 15.22 7.44 -11.77
CA VAL A 216 14.62 8.00 -10.57
C VAL A 216 13.16 8.34 -10.84
N THR A 217 12.25 7.83 -10.01
CA THR A 217 10.83 8.22 -10.02
C THR A 217 10.42 8.73 -8.65
N THR A 218 9.88 9.94 -8.60
CA THR A 218 9.40 10.54 -7.34
C THR A 218 7.94 10.19 -7.06
N SER A 219 7.43 10.62 -5.91
CA SER A 219 6.04 10.43 -5.52
C SER A 219 5.39 11.74 -5.10
N ARG A 220 4.06 11.74 -4.96
CA ARG A 220 3.28 12.83 -4.33
C ARG A 220 3.76 13.27 -2.93
N ARG A 221 4.63 12.49 -2.28
CA ARG A 221 5.18 12.80 -0.95
C ARG A 221 6.59 13.35 -1.02
N THR A 222 7.28 13.26 -2.14
CA THR A 222 8.67 13.71 -2.26
C THR A 222 8.72 15.23 -2.06
N PRO A 223 9.51 15.76 -1.11
CA PRO A 223 9.59 17.20 -0.85
C PRO A 223 10.10 17.96 -2.07
N ALA A 224 9.55 19.15 -2.32
CA ALA A 224 9.92 19.99 -3.46
C ALA A 224 11.43 20.28 -3.52
N ALA A 225 12.05 20.59 -2.38
CA ALA A 225 13.50 20.83 -2.30
C ALA A 225 14.34 19.61 -2.75
N VAL A 226 13.87 18.38 -2.48
CA VAL A 226 14.52 17.15 -2.96
C VAL A 226 14.34 17.03 -4.46
N VAL A 227 13.14 17.28 -4.98
CA VAL A 227 12.85 17.24 -6.42
C VAL A 227 13.72 18.23 -7.19
N ASP A 228 13.83 19.47 -6.71
CA ASP A 228 14.62 20.52 -7.35
C ASP A 228 16.11 20.18 -7.36
N TRP A 229 16.62 19.62 -6.25
CA TRP A 229 17.99 19.13 -6.22
C TRP A 229 18.20 17.94 -7.17
N LEU A 230 17.30 16.95 -7.19
CA LEU A 230 17.37 15.81 -8.11
C LEU A 230 17.40 16.25 -9.57
N ARG A 231 16.66 17.30 -9.96
CA ARG A 231 16.73 17.88 -11.31
C ARG A 231 18.13 18.38 -11.64
N SER A 232 18.78 19.09 -10.71
CA SER A 232 20.14 19.60 -10.90
C SER A 232 21.22 18.53 -10.85
N ALA A 233 20.97 17.40 -10.20
CA ALA A 233 21.95 16.33 -9.98
C ALA A 233 21.99 15.26 -11.08
N GLN A 234 21.14 15.36 -12.12
CA GLN A 234 21.09 14.36 -13.20
C GLN A 234 22.41 14.30 -13.97
N THR A 235 22.81 13.10 -14.37
CA THR A 235 24.00 12.84 -15.19
C THR A 235 23.62 12.17 -16.51
N GLY A 236 24.58 11.97 -17.41
CA GLY A 236 24.37 11.16 -18.62
C GLY A 236 24.03 9.69 -18.36
N ARG A 237 24.09 9.23 -17.10
CA ARG A 237 23.74 7.88 -16.65
C ARG A 237 22.46 7.84 -15.82
N SER A 238 21.75 8.97 -15.67
CA SER A 238 20.50 9.01 -14.91
C SER A 238 19.35 9.67 -15.65
N ARG A 239 18.13 9.29 -15.29
CA ARG A 239 16.90 9.92 -15.76
C ARG A 239 15.96 10.15 -14.58
N LEU A 240 15.26 11.28 -14.57
CA LEU A 240 14.30 11.65 -13.54
C LEU A 240 12.89 11.77 -14.12
N TYR A 241 11.94 11.07 -13.51
CA TYR A 241 10.52 11.35 -13.60
C TYR A 241 10.04 12.01 -12.31
N VAL A 242 9.40 13.17 -12.45
CA VAL A 242 8.76 13.86 -11.33
C VAL A 242 7.28 13.51 -11.34
N PHE A 243 6.77 13.01 -10.22
CA PHE A 243 5.34 12.72 -10.07
C PHE A 243 4.49 13.96 -10.32
N ASP A 244 3.54 13.81 -11.24
CA ASP A 244 2.52 14.80 -11.54
C ASP A 244 1.13 14.17 -11.32
N PRO A 245 0.29 14.72 -10.41
CA PRO A 245 -1.08 14.22 -10.20
C PRO A 245 -2.01 14.44 -11.40
N ALA A 246 -1.67 15.32 -12.33
CA ALA A 246 -2.45 15.59 -13.55
C ALA A 246 -2.03 14.72 -14.74
N ALA A 247 -0.84 14.11 -14.68
CA ALA A 247 -0.34 13.24 -15.74
C ALA A 247 -1.22 12.01 -15.92
N SER A 248 -1.33 11.55 -17.17
CA SER A 248 -2.05 10.33 -17.48
C SER A 248 -1.33 9.11 -16.89
N ARG A 249 -2.07 8.01 -16.67
CA ARG A 249 -1.46 6.79 -16.13
C ARG A 249 -0.37 6.22 -17.04
N ASP A 250 -0.46 6.43 -18.34
CA ASP A 250 0.46 5.91 -19.36
C ASP A 250 1.76 6.73 -19.47
N GLU A 251 1.79 7.91 -18.86
CA GLU A 251 3.00 8.73 -18.70
C GLU A 251 3.78 8.39 -17.43
N ASN A 252 3.13 7.76 -16.45
CA ASN A 252 3.79 7.35 -15.22
C ASN A 252 4.67 6.11 -15.49
N PRO A 253 6.00 6.18 -15.28
CA PRO A 253 6.92 5.10 -15.60
C PRO A 253 6.81 3.92 -14.63
N TYR A 254 6.01 3.99 -13.57
CA TYR A 254 5.98 2.97 -12.51
C TYR A 254 5.84 1.54 -13.05
N LEU A 255 4.84 1.27 -13.89
CA LEU A 255 4.64 -0.06 -14.46
C LEU A 255 5.73 -0.44 -15.45
N GLY A 256 6.21 0.51 -16.25
CA GLY A 256 7.34 0.29 -17.16
C GLY A 256 8.61 -0.11 -16.41
N LEU A 257 8.89 0.55 -15.28
CA LEU A 257 10.03 0.23 -14.41
C LEU A 257 9.86 -1.12 -13.73
N LEU A 258 8.67 -1.44 -13.19
CA LEU A 258 8.39 -2.78 -12.66
C LEU A 258 8.60 -3.86 -13.74
N ALA A 259 8.18 -3.59 -14.98
CA ALA A 259 8.33 -4.53 -16.08
C ALA A 259 9.80 -4.67 -16.55
N LEU A 260 10.57 -3.58 -16.60
CA LEU A 260 11.83 -3.52 -17.33
C LEU A 260 13.09 -3.29 -16.50
N ALA A 261 13.03 -2.87 -15.24
CA ALA A 261 14.25 -2.61 -14.45
C ALA A 261 14.90 -3.91 -13.95
N ASP A 262 16.24 -3.96 -13.95
CA ASP A 262 17.01 -5.13 -13.49
C ASP A 262 17.22 -5.12 -11.98
N HIS A 263 17.30 -3.93 -11.39
CA HIS A 263 17.52 -3.71 -9.95
C HIS A 263 16.59 -2.59 -9.45
N PHE A 264 16.15 -2.69 -8.21
CA PHE A 264 15.32 -1.68 -7.57
C PHE A 264 15.98 -1.14 -6.31
N VAL A 265 15.85 0.17 -6.12
CA VAL A 265 16.13 0.84 -4.84
C VAL A 265 14.84 1.50 -4.37
N VAL A 266 14.37 1.16 -3.17
CA VAL A 266 13.09 1.66 -2.63
C VAL A 266 13.29 2.24 -1.24
N THR A 267 12.70 3.41 -0.96
CA THR A 267 12.68 4.01 0.38
C THR A 267 11.67 3.30 1.29
N THR A 268 12.01 3.13 2.58
CA THR A 268 11.19 2.31 3.52
C THR A 268 9.85 2.93 3.95
N ASP A 269 9.46 4.07 3.39
CA ASP A 269 8.16 4.72 3.67
C ASP A 269 6.98 4.12 2.90
N SER A 270 7.24 3.28 1.89
CA SER A 270 6.20 2.70 1.03
C SER A 270 6.13 1.18 1.16
N ALA A 271 5.35 0.72 2.14
CA ALA A 271 5.09 -0.70 2.38
C ALA A 271 4.61 -1.45 1.13
N SER A 272 3.63 -0.87 0.41
CA SER A 272 3.07 -1.48 -0.81
C SER A 272 4.11 -1.64 -1.90
N MET A 273 4.91 -0.60 -2.16
CA MET A 273 5.92 -0.60 -3.21
C MET A 273 7.04 -1.62 -2.94
N MET A 274 7.50 -1.72 -1.69
CA MET A 274 8.50 -2.74 -1.30
C MET A 274 7.97 -4.16 -1.57
N VAL A 275 6.70 -4.41 -1.27
CA VAL A 275 6.08 -5.73 -1.48
C VAL A 275 5.85 -6.02 -2.96
N GLU A 276 5.36 -5.05 -3.74
CA GLU A 276 5.17 -5.21 -5.19
C GLU A 276 6.50 -5.55 -5.89
N VAL A 277 7.58 -4.83 -5.55
CA VAL A 277 8.90 -5.11 -6.12
C VAL A 277 9.44 -6.47 -5.67
N ALA A 278 9.27 -6.82 -4.39
CA ALA A 278 9.72 -8.11 -3.88
C ALA A 278 9.01 -9.30 -4.57
N GLN A 279 7.74 -9.12 -4.99
CA GLN A 279 7.00 -10.13 -5.76
C GLN A 279 7.57 -10.38 -7.16
N LEU A 280 8.29 -9.41 -7.74
CA LEU A 280 8.91 -9.57 -9.06
C LEU A 280 10.07 -10.57 -9.09
N GLY A 281 10.59 -10.97 -7.91
CA GLY A 281 11.76 -11.84 -7.83
C GLY A 281 13.05 -11.19 -8.36
N ARG A 282 13.13 -9.85 -8.35
CA ARG A 282 14.30 -9.08 -8.80
C ARG A 282 15.08 -8.52 -7.63
N PRO A 283 16.40 -8.27 -7.78
CA PRO A 283 17.20 -7.60 -6.77
C PRO A 283 16.51 -6.32 -6.25
N LEU A 284 16.41 -6.21 -4.92
CA LEU A 284 15.77 -5.10 -4.23
C LEU A 284 16.68 -4.61 -3.09
N SER A 285 17.08 -3.35 -3.16
CA SER A 285 17.78 -2.65 -2.08
C SER A 285 16.86 -1.66 -1.38
N LEU A 286 16.83 -1.70 -0.05
CA LEU A 286 16.02 -0.82 0.76
C LEU A 286 16.87 0.32 1.32
N HIS A 287 16.42 1.56 1.13
CA HIS A 287 17.00 2.71 1.79
C HIS A 287 16.21 3.06 3.06
N PRO A 288 16.80 2.86 4.25
CA PRO A 288 16.09 3.11 5.50
C PRO A 288 15.87 4.60 5.71
N LEU A 289 14.63 4.99 5.97
CA LEU A 289 14.31 6.32 6.45
C LEU A 289 14.36 6.38 7.96
N GLU A 290 14.84 7.50 8.50
CA GLU A 290 14.94 7.70 9.93
C GLU A 290 13.58 8.04 10.54
N ALA A 291 13.35 7.56 11.76
CA ALA A 291 12.17 7.94 12.53
C ALA A 291 12.25 9.41 12.96
N ASP A 292 11.22 10.18 12.63
CA ASP A 292 10.89 11.50 13.16
C ASP A 292 10.08 11.36 14.46
N THR A 293 10.79 11.03 15.54
CA THR A 293 10.20 10.93 16.89
C THR A 293 9.95 12.33 17.44
N GLY A 294 8.74 12.62 17.93
CA GLY A 294 8.42 13.92 18.52
C GLY A 294 9.25 14.24 19.79
N GLY A 295 9.31 15.50 20.22
CA GLY A 295 10.09 15.90 21.41
C GLY A 295 9.71 15.16 22.70
N LEU A 296 8.42 14.90 22.90
CA LEU A 296 7.91 14.10 24.03
C LEU A 296 8.34 12.63 23.93
N GLU A 297 8.36 12.07 22.72
CA GLU A 297 8.76 10.69 22.48
C GLU A 297 10.25 10.50 22.74
N ARG A 298 11.09 11.43 22.26
CA ARG A 298 12.52 11.49 22.60
C ARG A 298 12.78 11.65 24.09
N ALA A 299 11.97 12.44 24.79
CA ALA A 299 12.09 12.58 26.24
C ALA A 299 11.73 11.29 26.99
N LEU A 300 10.65 10.61 26.57
CA LEU A 300 10.24 9.33 27.12
C LEU A 300 11.24 8.20 26.76
N GLU A 301 11.88 8.27 25.60
CA GLU A 301 13.01 7.40 25.23
C GLU A 301 14.24 7.65 26.12
N GLY A 302 14.62 8.91 26.33
CA GLY A 302 15.72 9.27 27.23
C GLY A 302 15.49 8.85 28.69
N LEU A 303 14.24 8.71 29.11
CA LEU A 303 13.84 8.18 30.42
C LEU A 303 13.72 6.65 30.47
N GLY A 304 13.98 5.93 29.37
CA GLY A 304 13.84 4.47 29.28
C GLY A 304 12.38 3.98 29.32
N LEU A 305 11.41 4.86 29.16
CA LEU A 305 9.97 4.56 29.20
C LEU A 305 9.44 4.11 27.82
N LEU A 306 10.11 4.52 26.75
CA LEU A 306 9.91 4.05 25.37
C LEU A 306 11.23 3.51 24.83
N ARG A 307 11.19 2.42 24.06
CA ARG A 307 12.37 1.89 23.34
C ARG A 307 12.20 2.20 21.86
N ARG A 308 13.17 2.92 21.27
CA ARG A 308 13.25 3.13 19.82
C ARG A 308 13.33 1.75 19.17
N LEU A 309 12.42 1.49 18.24
CA LEU A 309 12.44 0.22 17.52
C LEU A 309 13.57 0.25 16.52
N ASP A 310 14.52 -0.68 16.64
CA ASP A 310 15.60 -0.80 15.67
C ASP A 310 15.06 -1.51 14.41
N PRO A 311 15.05 -0.83 13.25
CA PRO A 311 14.60 -1.40 12.00
C PRO A 311 15.48 -2.53 11.45
N ARG A 312 16.51 -2.96 12.17
CA ARG A 312 17.40 -4.07 11.80
C ARG A 312 17.42 -5.21 12.81
N GLN A 313 16.96 -5.01 14.05
CA GLN A 313 17.26 -5.93 15.15
C GLN A 313 16.05 -6.39 15.99
N ASP A 314 14.90 -5.72 15.91
CA ASP A 314 13.79 -6.06 16.82
C ASP A 314 12.94 -7.26 16.36
N PRO A 315 12.22 -7.96 17.25
CA PRO A 315 11.27 -9.02 16.87
C PRO A 315 9.90 -8.45 16.48
N GLN A 316 9.15 -9.18 15.64
CA GLN A 316 7.79 -8.82 15.25
C GLN A 316 6.71 -9.53 16.10
N PRO A 317 5.56 -8.86 16.37
CA PRO A 317 5.22 -7.48 15.99
C PRO A 317 5.68 -6.48 17.05
N ALA A 318 6.16 -5.33 16.62
CA ALA A 318 6.79 -4.38 17.54
C ALA A 318 5.80 -3.56 18.39
N GLY A 319 6.34 -2.95 19.45
CA GLY A 319 5.60 -2.17 20.46
C GLY A 319 5.49 -2.84 21.84
N GLY A 320 5.82 -4.13 21.96
CA GLY A 320 5.85 -4.86 23.24
C GLY A 320 4.50 -4.90 23.98
N LEU A 321 4.51 -5.44 25.20
CA LEU A 321 3.31 -5.57 26.04
C LEU A 321 2.70 -4.20 26.40
N ARG A 322 3.53 -3.18 26.57
CA ARG A 322 3.12 -1.83 27.00
C ARG A 322 2.35 -1.06 25.93
N ALA A 323 2.76 -1.06 24.66
CA ALA A 323 1.98 -0.41 23.60
C ALA A 323 0.60 -1.08 23.41
N ARG A 324 0.54 -2.40 23.59
CA ARG A 324 -0.72 -3.17 23.57
C ARG A 324 -1.64 -2.82 24.75
N LEU A 325 -1.06 -2.62 25.95
CA LEU A 325 -1.80 -2.18 27.13
C LEU A 325 -2.35 -0.76 26.97
N MET A 326 -1.56 0.16 26.41
CA MET A 326 -1.98 1.55 26.18
C MET A 326 -3.10 1.66 25.13
N TYR A 327 -3.06 0.82 24.08
CA TYR A 327 -4.19 0.71 23.15
C TYR A 327 -5.48 0.22 23.84
N ARG A 328 -5.37 -0.78 24.75
CA ARG A 328 -6.51 -1.24 25.56
C ARG A 328 -7.11 -0.12 26.42
N LEU A 329 -6.27 0.79 26.91
CA LEU A 329 -6.67 1.98 27.67
C LEU A 329 -7.18 3.14 26.78
N GLY A 330 -7.27 2.94 25.46
CA GLY A 330 -7.79 3.94 24.52
C GLY A 330 -6.76 4.97 24.05
N TRP A 331 -5.48 4.83 24.41
CA TRP A 331 -4.40 5.72 24.01
C TRP A 331 -3.69 5.18 22.76
N PRO A 332 -3.75 5.87 21.61
CA PRO A 332 -3.16 5.37 20.37
C PRO A 332 -1.65 5.65 20.30
N MET A 333 -0.84 5.03 21.16
CA MET A 333 0.62 5.10 21.02
C MET A 333 1.10 4.07 19.98
N HIS A 334 2.00 4.50 19.08
CA HIS A 334 2.66 3.71 18.03
C HIS A 334 1.70 2.86 17.19
N SER A 335 0.94 3.50 16.29
CA SER A 335 -0.08 2.76 15.53
C SER A 335 0.46 1.80 14.48
N ARG A 336 1.73 1.98 14.07
CA ARG A 336 2.43 1.15 13.11
C ARG A 336 3.90 1.05 13.48
N ASP A 337 4.49 -0.10 13.23
CA ASP A 337 5.92 -0.32 13.16
C ASP A 337 6.33 -0.32 11.69
N LEU A 338 6.78 0.82 11.19
CA LEU A 338 7.13 0.97 9.77
C LEU A 338 8.39 0.19 9.38
N SER A 339 9.14 -0.31 10.37
CA SER A 339 10.33 -1.13 10.13
C SER A 339 10.04 -2.62 9.98
N ALA A 340 8.84 -3.07 10.35
CA ALA A 340 8.45 -4.47 10.28
C ALA A 340 8.60 -5.03 8.85
N ILE A 341 8.03 -4.36 7.85
CA ILE A 341 8.06 -4.87 6.47
C ILE A 341 9.49 -4.91 5.91
N PRO A 342 10.30 -3.83 6.00
CA PRO A 342 11.70 -3.87 5.61
C PRO A 342 12.48 -5.03 6.26
N ARG A 343 12.35 -5.22 7.58
CA ARG A 343 13.00 -6.34 8.29
C ARG A 343 12.58 -7.69 7.75
N TRP A 344 11.27 -7.90 7.63
CA TRP A 344 10.74 -9.16 7.13
C TRP A 344 11.28 -9.49 5.74
N LEU A 345 11.40 -8.49 4.86
CA LEU A 345 11.95 -8.67 3.51
C LEU A 345 13.44 -9.04 3.56
N VAL A 346 14.22 -8.35 4.39
CA VAL A 346 15.67 -8.61 4.52
C VAL A 346 15.95 -9.96 5.19
N GLU A 347 15.28 -10.27 6.30
CA GLU A 347 15.44 -11.54 7.04
C GLU A 347 15.10 -12.77 6.18
N ARG A 348 14.20 -12.62 5.20
CA ARG A 348 13.82 -13.69 4.27
C ARG A 348 14.58 -13.66 2.94
N GLY A 349 15.65 -12.86 2.83
CA GLY A 349 16.48 -12.74 1.64
C GLY A 349 15.76 -12.16 0.42
N ARG A 350 14.65 -11.44 0.63
CA ARG A 350 13.84 -10.80 -0.44
C ARG A 350 14.34 -9.42 -0.82
N ALA A 351 15.12 -8.81 0.08
CA ALA A 351 15.75 -7.53 -0.12
C ALA A 351 17.05 -7.48 0.67
N VAL A 352 17.88 -6.49 0.37
CA VAL A 352 19.07 -6.13 1.15
C VAL A 352 19.02 -4.66 1.52
N TRP A 353 19.85 -4.20 2.46
CA TRP A 353 19.98 -2.76 2.67
C TRP A 353 20.80 -2.13 1.55
N LEU A 354 20.50 -0.88 1.20
CA LEU A 354 21.28 -0.15 0.20
C LEU A 354 22.74 -0.05 0.66
N GLY A 355 23.65 -0.61 -0.15
CA GLY A 355 25.08 -0.70 0.14
C GLY A 355 25.55 -2.11 0.50
N ASP A 356 24.64 -3.00 0.88
CA ASP A 356 24.95 -4.42 1.08
C ASP A 356 25.04 -5.15 -0.28
N PRO A 357 25.78 -6.27 -0.38
CA PRO A 357 25.85 -7.06 -1.60
C PRO A 357 24.46 -7.53 -2.06
N PRO A 358 24.15 -7.47 -3.37
CA PRO A 358 22.86 -7.90 -3.88
C PRO A 358 22.66 -9.40 -3.71
N THR A 359 21.40 -9.81 -3.48
CA THR A 359 21.00 -11.22 -3.41
C THR A 359 19.97 -11.54 -4.50
N VAL A 360 19.98 -12.79 -4.98
CA VAL A 360 18.88 -13.31 -5.81
C VAL A 360 17.74 -13.70 -4.87
N PRO A 361 16.58 -13.03 -4.92
CA PRO A 361 15.49 -13.34 -4.01
C PRO A 361 14.86 -14.69 -4.38
N PRO A 362 14.45 -15.50 -3.38
CA PRO A 362 13.70 -16.73 -3.65
C PRO A 362 12.31 -16.43 -4.27
N PRO A 363 11.56 -17.45 -4.78
CA PRO A 363 10.18 -17.28 -5.28
C PRO A 363 9.23 -16.76 -4.20
N PHE A 364 8.36 -15.79 -4.50
CA PHE A 364 7.48 -15.14 -3.52
C PHE A 364 6.24 -15.99 -3.21
N GLU A 365 6.07 -16.36 -1.94
CA GLU A 365 4.91 -17.12 -1.46
C GLU A 365 4.24 -16.35 -0.31
N ASP A 366 2.95 -16.05 -0.47
CA ASP A 366 2.10 -15.45 0.58
C ASP A 366 0.94 -16.40 0.93
N GLU A 367 1.22 -17.39 1.78
CA GLU A 367 0.23 -18.36 2.26
C GLU A 367 -0.92 -17.72 3.05
N ALA A 368 -0.70 -16.52 3.62
CA ALA A 368 -1.68 -15.90 4.51
C ALA A 368 -2.92 -15.41 3.75
N LEU A 369 -2.75 -14.93 2.52
CA LEU A 369 -3.85 -14.45 1.69
C LEU A 369 -4.88 -15.56 1.43
N ALA A 370 -4.41 -16.77 1.07
CA ALA A 370 -5.28 -17.91 0.79
C ALA A 370 -6.07 -18.36 2.05
N ALA A 371 -5.41 -18.41 3.21
CA ALA A 371 -6.05 -18.78 4.47
C ALA A 371 -7.13 -17.77 4.90
N ILE A 372 -6.84 -16.46 4.73
CA ILE A 372 -7.79 -15.39 5.05
C ILE A 372 -8.97 -15.42 4.09
N ALA A 373 -8.72 -15.62 2.80
CA ALA A 373 -9.77 -15.78 1.80
C ALA A 373 -10.70 -16.96 2.13
N ALA A 374 -10.16 -18.10 2.56
CA ALA A 374 -10.95 -19.25 2.99
C ALA A 374 -11.83 -18.91 4.20
N ARG A 375 -11.32 -18.17 5.18
CA ARG A 375 -12.10 -17.71 6.34
C ARG A 375 -13.25 -16.78 5.92
N ILE A 376 -13.03 -15.90 4.95
CA ILE A 376 -14.07 -15.01 4.43
C ILE A 376 -15.16 -15.80 3.69
N ARG A 377 -14.80 -16.81 2.88
CA ARG A 377 -15.78 -17.71 2.25
C ARG A 377 -16.69 -18.39 3.28
N ALA A 378 -16.10 -18.97 4.33
CA ALA A 378 -16.87 -19.56 5.42
C ALA A 378 -17.78 -18.54 6.15
N MET A 379 -17.39 -17.26 6.20
CA MET A 379 -18.25 -16.20 6.76
C MET A 379 -19.45 -15.86 5.87
N VAL A 380 -19.37 -16.05 4.55
CA VAL A 380 -20.49 -15.85 3.62
C VAL A 380 -21.50 -16.99 3.74
N GLU A 381 -21.01 -18.23 3.87
CA GLU A 381 -21.82 -19.44 3.94
C GLU A 381 -22.52 -19.63 5.29
N ALA A 382 -21.95 -19.08 6.36
CA ALA A 382 -22.55 -19.16 7.69
C ALA A 382 -23.87 -18.36 7.77
N PRO A 383 -24.92 -18.93 8.38
CA PRO A 383 -26.28 -18.38 8.38
C PRO A 383 -26.42 -16.98 8.96
#